data_AF-A0A6G1RNN8-F1
#
_entry.id   AF-A0A6G1RNN8-F1
#
_cell.length_a   1.000
_cell.length_b   1.000
_cell.length_c   1.000
_cell.angle_alpha   90.00
_cell.angle_beta   90.00
_cell.angle_gamma   90.00
#
_symmetry.space_group_name_H-M   'P 1'
#
loop_
_entity.id
_entity.type
_entity.pdbx_description
1 polymer ?
#
loop_
_entity_poly.entity_id
_entity_poly.type
_entity_poly.pdbx_seq_one_letter_code
_entity_poly.pdbx_strand_id
1 'polypeptide(L)'
;NPLLIDDFKFDVRLYVLVTSYDPLVIYLYEEGLARFATVRYDQTSKNIKNQFMHLTNYSVNKKSGDYVSCDDPEVEDYGNKWSMSAMLRYLKQEGRDTAALMANVEDLIIKTVVSAELAIATACKTFLSHRGSCFELYGFDVLIDDTLKPWLLEVNLSP
;
A
#
# COMPACT_ATOMS: atom_id res chain seq x y z
N ASN A 1 -10.76 13.28 0.62
CA ASN A 1 -10.25 13.16 2.02
C ASN A 1 -9.79 11.73 2.23
N PRO A 2 -8.86 11.38 3.13
CA PRO A 2 -8.51 9.97 3.31
C PRO A 2 -9.73 9.18 3.82
N LEU A 3 -9.83 7.92 3.41
CA LEU A 3 -10.72 6.96 4.06
C LEU A 3 -10.21 6.73 5.48
N LEU A 4 -11.15 6.69 6.43
CA LEU A 4 -10.86 6.45 7.84
C LEU A 4 -11.52 5.15 8.28
N ILE A 5 -10.85 4.41 9.14
CA ILE A 5 -11.40 3.26 9.87
C ILE A 5 -11.25 3.60 11.36
N ASP A 6 -12.34 3.57 12.10
CA ASP A 6 -12.40 3.99 13.51
C ASP A 6 -11.78 5.39 13.78
N ASP A 7 -11.99 6.33 12.85
CA ASP A 7 -11.38 7.68 12.82
C ASP A 7 -9.86 7.72 12.60
N PHE A 8 -9.20 6.60 12.33
CA PHE A 8 -7.76 6.56 12.04
C PHE A 8 -7.49 6.61 10.53
N LYS A 9 -6.53 7.45 10.14
CA LYS A 9 -5.97 7.46 8.78
C LYS A 9 -5.11 6.22 8.61
N PHE A 10 -5.15 5.62 7.42
CA PHE A 10 -4.28 4.50 7.08
C PHE A 10 -3.76 4.59 5.65
N ASP A 11 -2.66 3.90 5.39
CA ASP A 11 -2.17 3.60 4.04
C ASP A 11 -2.06 2.08 3.87
N VAL A 12 -2.02 1.62 2.63
CA VAL A 12 -1.92 0.21 2.29
C VAL A 12 -0.60 -0.06 1.57
N ARG A 13 0.22 -0.93 2.15
CA ARG A 13 1.39 -1.54 1.53
C ARG A 13 0.96 -2.77 0.73
N LEU A 14 1.19 -2.74 -0.57
CA LEU A 14 0.95 -3.85 -1.49
C LEU A 14 2.29 -4.39 -2.00
N TYR A 15 2.37 -5.70 -2.18
CA TYR A 15 3.57 -6.37 -2.71
C TYR A 15 3.35 -6.77 -4.16
N VAL A 16 4.17 -6.23 -5.06
CA VAL A 16 4.06 -6.42 -6.50
C VAL A 16 5.37 -7.00 -7.03
N LEU A 17 5.31 -8.21 -7.58
CA LEU A 17 6.46 -8.88 -8.18
C LEU A 17 6.41 -8.71 -9.70
N VAL A 18 7.48 -8.18 -10.30
CA VAL A 18 7.64 -8.15 -11.75
C VAL A 18 8.74 -9.13 -12.12
N THR A 19 8.39 -10.20 -12.84
CA THR A 19 9.35 -11.27 -13.21
C THR A 19 9.93 -11.08 -14.61
N SER A 20 9.31 -10.24 -15.42
CA SER A 20 9.76 -9.96 -16.78
C SER A 20 9.22 -8.61 -17.22
N TYR A 21 10.06 -7.86 -17.93
CA TYR A 21 9.70 -6.58 -18.55
C TYR A 21 9.49 -6.70 -20.08
N ASP A 22 9.94 -7.79 -20.72
CA ASP A 22 9.70 -8.07 -22.15
C ASP A 22 9.59 -9.58 -22.42
N PRO A 23 8.37 -10.16 -22.44
CA PRO A 23 7.07 -9.51 -22.24
C PRO A 23 6.85 -9.08 -20.79
N LEU A 24 6.03 -8.04 -20.55
CA LEU A 24 5.72 -7.56 -19.21
C LEU A 24 4.84 -8.57 -18.45
N VAL A 25 5.29 -9.00 -17.28
CA VAL A 25 4.56 -9.91 -16.39
C VAL A 25 4.58 -9.36 -14.96
N ILE A 26 3.41 -9.02 -14.45
CA ILE A 26 3.19 -8.41 -13.12
C ILE A 26 2.35 -9.36 -12.28
N TYR A 27 2.78 -9.63 -11.05
CA TYR A 27 2.02 -10.36 -10.05
C TYR A 27 1.75 -9.44 -8.87
N LEU A 28 0.48 -9.38 -8.45
CA LEU A 28 0.07 -8.76 -7.19
C LEU A 28 -0.09 -9.87 -6.15
N TYR A 29 0.55 -9.73 -4.99
CA TYR A 29 0.33 -10.64 -3.88
C TYR A 29 -1.06 -10.44 -3.29
N GLU A 30 -1.74 -11.53 -2.91
CA GLU A 30 -3.11 -11.49 -2.39
C GLU A 30 -3.21 -10.73 -1.06
N GLU A 31 -2.12 -10.72 -0.29
CA GLU A 31 -2.04 -10.00 0.97
C GLU A 31 -1.19 -8.73 0.90
N GLY A 32 -1.45 -7.84 1.84
CA GLY A 32 -0.76 -6.58 2.04
C GLY A 32 -0.90 -6.14 3.49
N LEU A 33 -0.36 -4.96 3.81
CA LEU A 33 -0.41 -4.40 5.16
C LEU A 33 -1.10 -3.05 5.14
N ALA A 34 -2.26 -2.95 5.80
CA ALA A 34 -2.86 -1.67 6.12
C ALA A 34 -2.19 -1.12 7.39
N ARG A 35 -1.60 0.06 7.31
CA ARG A 35 -0.84 0.71 8.38
C ARG A 35 -1.62 1.91 8.89
N PHE A 36 -2.02 1.87 10.16
CA PHE A 36 -2.81 2.92 10.78
C PHE A 36 -1.93 3.97 11.45
N ALA A 37 -2.38 5.21 11.42
CA ALA A 37 -1.89 6.28 12.29
C ALA A 37 -2.24 5.97 13.75
N THR A 38 -1.43 6.41 14.71
CA THR A 38 -1.70 6.17 16.13
C THR A 38 -2.66 7.18 16.74
N VAL A 39 -2.93 8.29 16.04
CA VAL A 39 -3.81 9.37 16.49
C VAL A 39 -4.97 9.52 15.53
N ARG A 40 -6.19 9.68 16.09
CA ARG A 40 -7.41 9.94 15.30
C ARG A 40 -7.22 11.15 14.40
N TYR A 41 -7.70 11.03 13.17
CA TYR A 41 -7.55 12.04 12.15
C TYR A 41 -8.46 13.24 12.46
N ASP A 42 -7.84 14.40 12.63
CA ASP A 42 -8.54 15.68 12.79
C ASP A 42 -8.23 16.59 11.59
N GLN A 43 -9.29 17.09 10.95
CA GLN A 43 -9.21 17.97 9.79
C GLN A 43 -8.87 19.43 10.19
N THR A 44 -8.85 19.78 11.48
CA THR A 44 -8.53 21.14 11.89
C THR A 44 -7.05 21.48 11.65
N SER A 45 -6.80 22.63 11.00
CA SER A 45 -5.46 23.14 10.66
C SER A 45 -4.53 23.36 11.87
N LYS A 46 -5.06 23.25 13.10
CA LYS A 46 -4.30 23.35 14.34
C LYS A 46 -3.35 22.17 14.55
N ASN A 47 -3.68 21.00 13.99
CA ASN A 47 -2.94 19.75 14.21
C ASN A 47 -2.07 19.31 13.02
N ILE A 48 -1.82 20.20 12.04
CA ILE A 48 -1.02 19.88 10.84
C ILE A 48 0.43 19.47 11.16
N LYS A 49 0.94 19.88 12.33
CA LYS A 49 2.29 19.53 12.81
C LYS A 49 2.34 18.15 13.48
N ASN A 50 1.19 17.51 13.76
CA ASN A 50 1.16 16.22 14.42
C ASN A 50 1.46 15.09 13.42
N GLN A 51 2.73 14.72 13.33
CA GLN A 51 3.20 13.69 12.40
C GLN A 51 2.60 12.31 12.69
N PHE A 52 2.25 11.99 13.95
CA PHE A 52 1.62 10.71 14.32
C PHE A 52 0.17 10.56 13.85
N MET A 53 -0.45 11.67 13.41
CA MET A 53 -1.79 11.69 12.83
C MET A 53 -1.76 11.63 11.30
N HIS A 54 -0.77 12.30 10.68
CA HIS A 54 -0.71 12.47 9.22
C HIS A 54 0.19 11.45 8.51
N LEU A 55 1.19 10.91 9.22
CA LEU A 55 2.11 9.90 8.72
C LEU A 55 1.72 8.55 9.31
N THR A 56 1.55 7.58 8.43
CA THR A 56 1.21 6.19 8.75
C THR A 56 2.45 5.28 8.80
N ASN A 57 3.63 5.82 8.42
CA ASN A 57 4.91 5.12 8.46
C ASN A 57 5.19 4.53 9.85
N TYR A 58 5.53 3.24 9.85
CA TYR A 58 5.90 2.51 11.07
C TYR A 58 7.07 3.16 11.83
N SER A 59 8.07 3.68 11.12
CA SER A 59 9.25 4.34 11.72
C SER A 59 8.90 5.59 12.55
N VAL A 60 7.77 6.22 12.24
CA VAL A 60 7.21 7.35 12.98
C VAL A 60 6.31 6.83 14.10
N ASN A 61 5.31 6.01 13.78
CA ASN A 61 4.30 5.57 14.75
C ASN A 61 4.84 4.65 15.85
N LYS A 62 5.90 3.87 15.62
CA LYS A 62 6.56 3.05 16.68
C LYS A 62 7.08 3.89 17.85
N LYS A 63 7.33 5.18 17.63
CA LYS A 63 7.82 6.11 18.68
C LYS A 63 6.68 6.73 19.50
N SER A 64 5.43 6.51 19.12
CA SER A 64 4.26 6.99 19.86
C SER A 64 4.01 6.10 21.08
N GLY A 65 3.69 6.71 22.23
CA GLY A 65 3.32 5.98 23.44
C GLY A 65 2.01 5.19 23.32
N ASP A 66 1.17 5.56 22.36
CA ASP A 66 -0.12 4.91 22.06
C ASP A 66 0.02 3.82 20.98
N TYR A 67 1.25 3.46 20.61
CA TYR A 67 1.50 2.40 19.64
C TYR A 67 1.20 1.03 20.25
N VAL A 68 0.08 0.43 19.84
CA VAL A 68 -0.22 -0.97 20.15
C VAL A 68 0.33 -1.83 19.02
N SER A 69 1.47 -2.49 19.30
CA SER A 69 1.98 -3.57 18.45
C SER A 69 1.18 -4.83 18.73
N CYS A 70 0.67 -5.48 17.69
CA CYS A 70 0.40 -6.91 17.77
C CYS A 70 1.65 -7.62 17.24
N ASP A 71 2.38 -8.31 18.12
CA ASP A 71 3.55 -9.12 17.74
C ASP A 71 3.15 -10.56 17.39
N ASP A 72 1.84 -10.84 17.33
CA ASP A 72 1.28 -12.14 16.96
C ASP A 72 0.93 -12.16 15.46
N PRO A 73 1.66 -12.93 14.64
CA PRO A 73 1.39 -13.02 13.21
C PRO A 73 0.06 -13.72 12.87
N GLU A 74 -0.62 -14.37 13.83
CA GLU A 74 -1.93 -15.00 13.63
C GLU A 74 -3.10 -14.02 13.83
N VAL A 75 -2.85 -12.83 14.36
CA VAL A 75 -3.90 -11.85 14.65
C VAL A 75 -3.98 -10.81 13.52
N GLU A 76 -4.95 -11.00 12.63
CA GLU A 76 -5.09 -10.22 11.39
C GLU A 76 -5.69 -8.82 11.57
N ASP A 77 -6.31 -8.54 12.72
CA ASP A 77 -7.20 -7.41 12.98
C ASP A 77 -6.90 -6.64 14.28
N TYR A 78 -5.66 -6.66 14.77
CA TYR A 78 -5.31 -6.06 16.07
C TYR A 78 -4.17 -5.03 16.00
N GLY A 79 -4.39 -3.90 16.67
CA GLY A 79 -3.43 -2.81 16.77
C GLY A 79 -3.34 -1.96 15.49
N ASN A 80 -2.18 -1.32 15.29
CA ASN A 80 -1.99 -0.33 14.22
C ASN A 80 -1.58 -0.95 12.86
N LYS A 81 -1.79 -2.25 12.68
CA LYS A 81 -1.49 -2.99 11.45
C LYS A 81 -2.57 -4.03 11.21
N TRP A 82 -3.25 -3.97 10.07
CA TRP A 82 -4.19 -5.01 9.63
C TRP A 82 -3.67 -5.68 8.36
N SER A 83 -4.06 -6.93 8.14
CA SER A 83 -3.90 -7.56 6.83
C SER A 83 -4.82 -6.90 5.80
N MET A 84 -4.46 -7.02 4.52
CA MET A 84 -5.30 -6.54 3.42
C MET A 84 -6.65 -7.24 3.44
N SER A 85 -6.67 -8.55 3.68
CA SER A 85 -7.91 -9.29 3.84
C SER A 85 -8.77 -8.80 5.00
N ALA A 86 -8.19 -8.49 6.17
CA ALA A 86 -8.94 -7.95 7.30
C ALA A 86 -9.56 -6.58 6.95
N MET A 87 -8.80 -5.69 6.33
CA MET A 87 -9.29 -4.40 5.87
C MET A 87 -10.44 -4.56 4.86
N LEU A 88 -10.28 -5.42 3.85
CA LEU A 88 -11.33 -5.65 2.85
C LEU A 88 -12.58 -6.28 3.49
N ARG A 89 -12.43 -7.24 4.42
CA ARG A 89 -13.57 -7.80 5.17
C ARG A 89 -14.33 -6.72 5.93
N TYR A 90 -13.62 -5.82 6.61
CA TYR A 90 -14.22 -4.69 7.33
C TYR A 90 -14.97 -3.76 6.38
N LEU A 91 -14.34 -3.33 5.29
CA LEU A 91 -14.99 -2.44 4.30
C LEU A 91 -16.24 -3.08 3.68
N LYS A 92 -16.20 -4.38 3.43
CA LYS A 92 -17.36 -5.13 2.91
C LYS A 92 -18.51 -5.18 3.92
N GLN A 93 -18.23 -5.31 5.22
CA GLN A 93 -19.24 -5.24 6.29
C GLN A 93 -19.88 -3.85 6.39
N GLU A 94 -19.10 -2.79 6.14
CA GLU A 94 -19.57 -1.40 6.03
C GLU A 94 -20.35 -1.11 4.72
N GLY A 95 -20.58 -2.12 3.88
CA GLY A 95 -21.33 -1.99 2.63
C GLY A 95 -20.57 -1.31 1.48
N ARG A 96 -19.23 -1.23 1.57
CA ARG A 96 -18.37 -0.66 0.52
C ARG A 96 -18.04 -1.70 -0.55
N ASP A 97 -17.92 -1.25 -1.80
CA ASP A 97 -17.57 -2.12 -2.92
C ASP A 97 -16.05 -2.39 -2.96
N THR A 98 -15.64 -3.46 -2.30
CA THR A 98 -14.25 -3.89 -2.25
C THR A 98 -13.75 -4.48 -3.58
N ALA A 99 -14.65 -4.98 -4.43
CA ALA A 99 -14.27 -5.53 -5.73
C ALA A 99 -13.87 -4.41 -6.69
N ALA A 100 -14.66 -3.32 -6.73
CA ALA A 100 -14.31 -2.13 -7.48
C ALA A 100 -13.02 -1.47 -6.95
N LEU A 101 -12.83 -1.43 -5.63
CA LEU A 101 -11.59 -0.93 -5.03
C LEU A 101 -10.37 -1.72 -5.52
N MET A 102 -10.42 -3.06 -5.47
CA MET A 102 -9.31 -3.91 -5.92
C MET A 102 -9.03 -3.76 -7.42
N ALA A 103 -10.07 -3.68 -8.25
CA ALA A 103 -9.90 -3.41 -9.68
C ALA A 103 -9.19 -2.07 -9.94
N ASN A 104 -9.53 -1.02 -9.18
CA ASN A 104 -8.84 0.27 -9.29
C ASN A 104 -7.39 0.22 -8.79
N VAL A 105 -7.10 -0.60 -7.78
CA VAL A 105 -5.73 -0.84 -7.28
C VAL A 105 -4.89 -1.55 -8.33
N GLU A 106 -5.41 -2.61 -8.95
CA GLU A 106 -4.74 -3.32 -10.05
C GLU A 106 -4.45 -2.40 -11.22
N ASP A 107 -5.43 -1.60 -11.65
CA ASP A 107 -5.28 -0.61 -12.72
C ASP A 107 -4.20 0.43 -12.40
N LEU A 108 -4.16 0.91 -11.14
CA LEU A 108 -3.12 1.81 -10.66
C LEU A 108 -1.72 1.18 -10.75
N ILE A 109 -1.57 -0.08 -10.32
CA ILE A 109 -0.29 -0.80 -10.35
C ILE A 109 0.17 -0.98 -11.81
N ILE A 110 -0.71 -1.47 -12.67
CA ILE A 110 -0.41 -1.72 -14.09
C ILE A 110 0.07 -0.43 -14.76
N LYS A 111 -0.68 0.67 -14.61
CA LYS A 111 -0.31 1.97 -15.22
C LYS A 111 1.04 2.48 -14.71
N THR A 112 1.31 2.29 -13.42
CA THR A 112 2.58 2.70 -12.81
C THR A 112 3.74 1.91 -13.40
N VAL A 113 3.63 0.59 -13.48
CA VAL A 113 4.69 -0.25 -14.05
C VAL A 113 4.89 0.03 -15.54
N VAL A 114 3.80 0.15 -16.31
CA VAL A 114 3.85 0.48 -17.74
C VAL A 114 4.53 1.84 -18.00
N SER A 115 4.35 2.82 -17.11
CA SER A 115 5.01 4.12 -17.27
C SER A 115 6.54 4.05 -17.21
N ALA A 116 7.10 3.03 -16.56
CA ALA A 116 8.54 2.80 -16.43
C ALA A 116 9.05 1.63 -17.30
N GLU A 117 8.16 0.78 -17.82
CA GLU A 117 8.49 -0.46 -18.52
C GLU A 117 9.47 -0.24 -19.67
N LEU A 118 9.23 0.73 -20.56
CA LEU A 118 10.09 0.93 -21.73
C LEU A 118 11.54 1.24 -21.35
N ALA A 119 11.74 2.08 -20.32
CA ALA A 119 13.06 2.44 -19.85
C ALA A 119 13.78 1.23 -19.24
N ILE A 120 13.06 0.45 -18.42
CA ILE A 120 13.60 -0.75 -17.77
C ILE A 120 13.90 -1.84 -18.81
N ALA A 121 12.96 -2.14 -19.70
CA ALA A 121 13.12 -3.13 -20.76
C ALA A 121 14.29 -2.80 -21.69
N THR A 122 14.49 -1.51 -22.03
CA THR A 122 15.63 -1.06 -22.83
C THR A 122 16.95 -1.25 -22.09
N ALA A 123 17.00 -0.91 -20.80
CA ALA A 123 18.18 -1.15 -19.98
C ALA A 123 18.48 -2.66 -19.85
N CYS A 124 17.47 -3.48 -19.59
CA CYS A 124 17.60 -4.93 -19.54
C CYS A 124 18.16 -5.50 -20.86
N LYS A 125 17.67 -5.04 -22.02
CA LYS A 125 18.20 -5.46 -23.33
C LYS A 125 19.66 -5.05 -23.56
N THR A 126 20.06 -3.90 -23.01
CA THR A 126 21.41 -3.36 -23.18
C THR A 126 22.42 -4.06 -22.26
N PHE A 127 22.03 -4.35 -21.01
CA PHE A 127 22.95 -4.81 -19.97
C PHE A 127 22.84 -6.30 -19.65
N LEU A 128 21.73 -6.98 -19.98
CA LEU A 128 21.52 -8.39 -19.67
C LEU A 128 21.73 -9.27 -20.90
N SER A 129 22.49 -10.34 -20.72
CA SER A 129 22.80 -11.32 -21.78
C SER A 129 21.63 -12.24 -22.10
N HIS A 130 20.71 -12.42 -21.15
CA HIS A 130 19.58 -13.34 -21.24
C HIS A 130 18.27 -12.64 -20.84
N ARG A 131 17.19 -12.97 -21.56
CA ARG A 131 15.84 -12.52 -21.21
C ARG A 131 15.40 -13.19 -19.92
N GLY A 132 14.69 -12.46 -19.05
CA GLY A 132 14.16 -12.99 -17.79
C GLY A 132 15.18 -13.16 -16.66
N SER A 133 16.37 -12.56 -16.77
CA SER A 133 17.40 -12.60 -15.71
C SER A 133 17.24 -11.54 -14.62
N CYS A 134 16.16 -10.75 -14.67
CA CYS A 134 15.87 -9.71 -13.69
C CYS A 134 14.41 -9.85 -13.25
N PHE A 135 14.22 -9.92 -11.94
CA PHE A 135 12.94 -9.77 -11.28
C PHE A 135 13.10 -8.72 -10.18
N GLU A 136 12.00 -8.09 -9.80
CA GLU A 136 12.01 -7.12 -8.71
C GLU A 136 10.72 -7.23 -7.89
N LEU A 137 10.86 -7.16 -6.56
CA LEU A 137 9.74 -7.12 -5.63
C LEU A 137 9.54 -5.70 -5.14
N TYR A 138 8.45 -5.08 -5.58
CA TYR A 138 8.10 -3.71 -5.24
C TYR A 138 7.12 -3.65 -4.08
N GLY A 139 7.30 -2.66 -3.20
CA GLY A 139 6.30 -2.24 -2.22
C GLY A 139 5.59 -0.99 -2.71
N PHE A 140 4.32 -1.12 -3.05
CA PHE A 140 3.47 0.01 -3.43
C PHE A 140 2.78 0.56 -2.18
N ASP A 141 2.96 1.85 -1.92
CA ASP A 141 2.28 2.55 -0.82
C ASP A 141 1.09 3.30 -1.41
N VAL A 142 -0.12 2.90 -1.04
CA VAL A 142 -1.36 3.40 -1.60
C VAL A 142 -2.22 4.03 -0.51
N LEU A 143 -2.73 5.22 -0.76
CA LEU A 143 -3.71 5.88 0.08
C LEU A 143 -5.10 5.75 -0.55
N ILE A 144 -6.10 5.31 0.22
CA ILE A 144 -7.48 5.23 -0.24
C ILE A 144 -8.24 6.45 0.27
N ASP A 145 -9.01 7.11 -0.60
CA ASP A 145 -9.85 8.24 -0.22
C ASP A 145 -11.28 7.83 0.18
N ASP A 146 -12.02 8.79 0.72
CA ASP A 146 -13.41 8.65 1.16
C ASP A 146 -14.36 8.14 0.06
N THR A 147 -14.00 8.31 -1.21
CA THR A 147 -14.72 7.82 -2.39
C THR A 147 -14.25 6.45 -2.89
N LEU A 148 -13.41 5.74 -2.13
CA LEU A 148 -12.80 4.46 -2.51
C LEU A 148 -11.86 4.54 -3.72
N LYS A 149 -11.30 5.71 -3.99
CA LYS A 149 -10.28 5.86 -5.03
C LYS A 149 -8.89 5.63 -4.43
N PRO A 150 -8.08 4.72 -4.99
CA PRO A 150 -6.69 4.54 -4.59
C PRO A 150 -5.79 5.60 -5.21
N TRP A 151 -4.83 6.09 -4.43
CA TRP A 151 -3.84 7.08 -4.81
C TRP A 151 -2.45 6.53 -4.53
N LEU A 152 -1.58 6.52 -5.54
CA LEU A 152 -0.20 6.10 -5.38
C LEU A 152 0.55 7.16 -4.58
N LEU A 153 1.22 6.76 -3.50
CA LEU A 153 2.13 7.62 -2.75
C LEU A 153 3.56 7.43 -3.22
N GLU A 154 4.05 6.20 -3.19
CA GLU A 154 5.42 5.84 -3.58
C GLU A 154 5.54 4.36 -3.98
N VAL A 155 6.64 4.02 -4.65
CA VAL A 155 7.03 2.66 -5.00
C VAL A 155 8.42 2.39 -4.43
N ASN A 156 8.53 1.38 -3.58
CA ASN A 156 9.73 1.01 -2.87
C ASN A 156 10.41 -0.22 -3.52
N LEU A 157 11.74 -0.16 -3.70
CA LEU A 157 12.57 -1.24 -4.28
C LEU A 157 13.06 -2.27 -3.24
N SER A 158 12.89 -2.00 -1.95
CA SER A 158 13.29 -2.91 -0.87
C SER A 158 12.24 -2.86 0.24
N PRO A 159 11.06 -3.44 -0.02
CA PRO A 159 9.86 -3.23 0.77
C PRO A 159 9.76 -4.05 2.06
#